data_AF-A0A2I2G3K5-F1
#
_entry.id   AF-A0A2I2G3K5-F1
#
_cell.length_a   1.000
_cell.length_b   1.000
_cell.length_c   1.000
_cell.angle_alpha   90.00
_cell.angle_beta   90.00
_cell.angle_gamma   90.00
#
_symmetry.space_group_name_H-M   'P 1'
#
loop_
_entity.id
_entity.type
_entity.pdbx_description
1 polymer ?
#
loop_
_entity_poly.entity_id
_entity_poly.type
_entity_poly.pdbx_seq_one_letter_code
_entity_poly.pdbx_strand_id
1 'polypeptide(L)'
;MTTTDQRAFAYLVGIGVTHSIAPPMHEFIAQSLGHNWRFIAKECATIEDAMKLFRQPTFAGGVVTMPYKTSIMNHLDGVDEQCLKIGACNNVYRAMDGSLRGANTDWRGIEACLTLSSEEGTGKPAMIIGAGGASRAAVYALYDQLGCNPIYVVNREEEEVATLLRDTELYGADLHIIHLQSVQQTKALGAKPFYIVGTVPDFEPQSSTEIEARNILTEILSAATERGVLLDMCFKPRRTRTLKLGEKYGWKTIFYEDLEYAAKSHGEVNSTTLLAAAKEARELCDAHGLVIIGLQPFLFYEGLKSRQDHAGKIEKLKLWFQIVKVLQTNLIQIPTNFLPPSEISDDVNVIVQDMIEVADLGLKENPPVRFAYENLAWGTYIDSWDAMWEVVRRVDRPNFGCCLDTFNIAGRVWADPASSTGKTPNADGDLEASMKRLVDTVDVKKVFYVQVVDAERMQSPLVEGHPFYAEEQPARMSWSRNARLFLYEQDRGGYLPAVQVARAILKDLGFEGWVSMELFSRSMSDPDPSVPESHAQRGIAAWRKLREELHL
;
A
#
# COMPACT_ATOMS: atom_id res chain seq x y z
N MET A 1 21.39 -26.04 -39.77
CA MET A 1 21.40 -24.58 -39.90
C MET A 1 20.82 -24.02 -38.62
N THR A 2 21.63 -23.40 -37.77
CA THR A 2 21.15 -22.70 -36.57
C THR A 2 20.41 -21.46 -37.06
N THR A 3 19.08 -21.57 -37.21
CA THR A 3 18.22 -20.40 -37.41
C THR A 3 18.41 -19.47 -36.22
N THR A 4 19.05 -18.33 -36.46
CA THR A 4 19.21 -17.26 -35.48
C THR A 4 17.82 -16.88 -35.01
N ASP A 5 17.57 -16.97 -33.70
CA ASP A 5 16.31 -16.54 -33.12
C ASP A 5 16.11 -15.05 -33.40
N GLN A 6 15.08 -14.72 -34.20
CA GLN A 6 14.79 -13.34 -34.59
C GLN A 6 13.94 -12.60 -33.56
N ARG A 7 13.47 -13.29 -32.50
CA ARG A 7 12.59 -12.72 -31.47
C ARG A 7 13.29 -11.60 -30.72
N ALA A 8 12.68 -10.43 -30.73
CA ALA A 8 13.22 -9.22 -30.15
C ALA A 8 12.17 -8.39 -29.39
N PHE A 9 10.87 -8.61 -29.64
CA PHE A 9 9.81 -7.78 -29.08
C PHE A 9 8.70 -8.60 -28.47
N ALA A 10 8.37 -8.28 -27.22
CA ALA A 10 7.12 -8.65 -26.59
C ALA A 10 6.20 -7.43 -26.52
N TYR A 11 4.89 -7.65 -26.53
CA TYR A 11 3.92 -6.56 -26.58
C TYR A 11 2.84 -6.71 -25.51
N LEU A 12 2.40 -5.60 -24.94
CA LEU A 12 1.07 -5.49 -24.32
C LEU A 12 0.16 -4.76 -25.30
N VAL A 13 -0.90 -5.42 -25.76
CA VAL A 13 -1.85 -4.88 -26.74
C VAL A 13 -3.25 -4.77 -26.16
N GLY A 14 -3.95 -3.71 -26.54
CA GLY A 14 -5.30 -3.39 -26.09
C GLY A 14 -5.59 -1.91 -26.28
N ILE A 15 -6.67 -1.47 -25.63
CA ILE A 15 -7.04 -0.06 -25.56
C ILE A 15 -6.69 0.48 -24.16
N GLY A 16 -6.02 1.62 -24.09
CA GLY A 16 -5.61 2.29 -22.86
C GLY A 16 -4.38 1.68 -22.17
N VAL A 17 -3.45 1.10 -22.94
CA VAL A 17 -2.35 0.26 -22.37
C VAL A 17 -1.06 1.00 -22.04
N THR A 18 -0.92 2.25 -22.49
CA THR A 18 0.33 3.03 -22.44
C THR A 18 0.82 3.37 -21.02
N HIS A 19 -0.06 3.30 -20.02
CA HIS A 19 0.27 3.56 -18.61
C HIS A 19 0.55 2.30 -17.79
N SER A 20 0.64 1.14 -18.44
CA SER A 20 0.87 -0.14 -17.76
C SER A 20 2.29 -0.25 -17.21
N ILE A 21 2.44 -0.92 -16.07
CA ILE A 21 3.75 -1.32 -15.51
C ILE A 21 4.35 -2.54 -16.22
N ALA A 22 3.57 -3.21 -17.08
CA ALA A 22 3.99 -4.44 -17.76
C ALA A 22 5.30 -4.27 -18.57
N PRO A 23 5.54 -3.17 -19.31
CA PRO A 23 6.77 -3.00 -20.06
C PRO A 23 8.06 -3.08 -19.24
N PRO A 24 8.31 -2.22 -18.23
CA PRO A 24 9.53 -2.33 -17.45
C PRO A 24 9.64 -3.66 -16.70
N MET A 25 8.52 -4.21 -16.20
CA MET A 25 8.51 -5.48 -15.47
C MET A 25 8.93 -6.67 -16.37
N HIS A 26 8.32 -6.81 -17.54
CA HIS A 26 8.61 -7.95 -18.43
C HIS A 26 9.94 -7.80 -19.17
N GLU A 27 10.39 -6.57 -19.45
CA GLU A 27 11.73 -6.34 -19.98
C GLU A 27 12.81 -6.77 -18.98
N PHE A 28 12.65 -6.44 -17.70
CA PHE A 28 13.54 -6.92 -16.63
C PHE A 28 13.53 -8.46 -16.52
N ILE A 29 12.35 -9.09 -16.57
CA ILE A 29 12.22 -10.56 -16.54
C ILE A 29 12.93 -11.19 -17.74
N ALA A 30 12.73 -10.66 -18.94
CA ALA A 30 13.37 -11.18 -20.15
C ALA A 30 14.90 -11.09 -20.05
N GLN A 31 15.44 -9.93 -19.63
CA GLN A 31 16.87 -9.73 -19.44
C GLN A 31 17.46 -10.70 -18.40
N SER A 32 16.75 -10.91 -17.29
CA SER A 32 17.15 -11.83 -16.22
C SER A 32 17.20 -13.30 -16.69
N LEU A 33 16.41 -13.64 -17.71
CA LEU A 33 16.40 -14.97 -18.35
C LEU A 33 17.38 -15.07 -19.53
N GLY A 34 18.21 -14.05 -19.77
CA GLY A 34 19.17 -14.01 -20.86
C GLY A 34 18.57 -13.67 -22.23
N HIS A 35 17.34 -13.18 -22.27
CA HIS A 35 16.68 -12.72 -23.49
C HIS A 35 16.80 -11.20 -23.64
N ASN A 36 17.33 -10.73 -24.76
CA ASN A 36 17.39 -9.29 -25.07
C ASN A 36 16.09 -8.80 -25.74
N TRP A 37 14.94 -9.15 -25.15
CA TRP A 37 13.63 -8.74 -25.67
C TRP A 37 13.21 -7.41 -25.07
N ARG A 38 12.74 -6.50 -25.91
CA ARG A 38 12.08 -5.27 -25.47
C ARG A 38 10.60 -5.52 -25.29
N PHE A 39 10.02 -5.00 -24.22
CA PHE A 39 8.59 -5.09 -23.99
C PHE A 39 7.91 -3.75 -24.31
N ILE A 40 6.86 -3.76 -25.13
CA ILE A 40 6.24 -2.54 -25.65
C ILE A 40 4.74 -2.55 -25.34
N ALA A 41 4.27 -1.57 -24.57
CA ALA A 41 2.84 -1.27 -24.51
C ALA A 41 2.43 -0.58 -25.82
N LYS A 42 1.58 -1.24 -26.60
CA LYS A 42 1.16 -0.78 -27.92
C LYS A 42 -0.35 -0.65 -27.96
N GLU A 43 -0.80 0.59 -28.10
CA GLU A 43 -2.19 0.89 -28.37
C GLU A 43 -2.58 0.26 -29.72
N CYS A 44 -3.59 -0.62 -29.68
CA CYS A 44 -4.14 -1.29 -30.85
C CYS A 44 -5.63 -1.01 -30.87
N ALA A 45 -6.09 -0.21 -31.84
CA ALA A 45 -7.51 0.13 -31.99
C ALA A 45 -8.34 -1.03 -32.54
N THR A 46 -7.69 -2.00 -33.18
CA THR A 46 -8.31 -3.21 -33.73
C THR A 46 -7.52 -4.46 -33.38
N ILE A 47 -8.18 -5.62 -33.41
CA ILE A 47 -7.51 -6.91 -33.20
C ILE A 47 -6.54 -7.23 -34.34
N GLU A 48 -6.84 -6.76 -35.56
CA GLU A 48 -5.97 -6.88 -36.72
C GLU A 48 -4.64 -6.18 -36.51
N ASP A 49 -4.62 -5.03 -35.82
CA ASP A 49 -3.38 -4.32 -35.49
C ASP A 49 -2.52 -5.09 -34.50
N ALA A 50 -3.14 -5.74 -33.51
CA ALA A 50 -2.44 -6.66 -32.61
C ALA A 50 -1.86 -7.86 -33.41
N MET A 51 -2.65 -8.47 -34.27
CA MET A 51 -2.21 -9.63 -35.07
C MET A 51 -1.10 -9.30 -36.07
N LYS A 52 -1.08 -8.08 -36.62
CA LYS A 52 0.03 -7.60 -37.47
C LYS A 52 1.36 -7.60 -36.70
N LEU A 53 1.34 -7.31 -35.39
CA LEU A 53 2.54 -7.38 -34.54
C LEU A 53 2.90 -8.82 -34.23
N PHE A 54 1.92 -9.65 -33.85
CA PHE A 54 2.14 -11.03 -33.42
C PHE A 54 2.65 -11.94 -34.55
N ARG A 55 2.32 -11.61 -35.80
CA ARG A 55 2.79 -12.35 -36.99
C ARG A 55 4.21 -11.97 -37.44
N GLN A 56 4.84 -10.95 -36.84
CA GLN A 56 6.20 -10.59 -37.23
C GLN A 56 7.20 -11.67 -36.80
N PRO A 57 8.27 -11.91 -37.58
CA PRO A 57 9.36 -12.81 -37.18
C PRO A 57 10.01 -12.41 -35.84
N THR A 58 9.96 -11.12 -35.50
CA THR A 58 10.52 -10.54 -34.28
C THR A 58 9.64 -10.68 -33.04
N PHE A 59 8.42 -11.22 -33.18
CA PHE A 59 7.47 -11.39 -32.06
C PHE A 59 7.92 -12.51 -31.11
N ALA A 60 8.16 -12.12 -29.86
CA ALA A 60 8.57 -13.00 -28.76
C ALA A 60 7.39 -13.49 -27.91
N GLY A 61 6.38 -12.63 -27.69
CA GLY A 61 5.22 -12.91 -26.85
C GLY A 61 4.30 -11.71 -26.71
N GLY A 62 3.04 -11.92 -26.35
CA GLY A 62 2.01 -10.89 -26.37
C GLY A 62 1.07 -11.00 -25.18
N VAL A 63 1.04 -10.00 -24.32
CA VAL A 63 -0.02 -9.82 -23.33
C VAL A 63 -1.19 -9.12 -24.03
N VAL A 64 -2.37 -9.72 -23.93
CA VAL A 64 -3.61 -9.22 -24.52
C VAL A 64 -4.52 -8.75 -23.40
N THR A 65 -4.97 -7.49 -23.48
CA THR A 65 -5.94 -6.94 -22.53
C THR A 65 -7.21 -6.48 -23.21
N MET A 66 -8.08 -5.81 -22.46
CA MET A 66 -9.35 -5.27 -22.92
C MET A 66 -9.19 -4.50 -24.25
N PRO A 67 -10.11 -4.68 -25.22
CA PRO A 67 -11.29 -5.56 -25.18
C PRO A 67 -11.07 -6.96 -25.81
N TYR A 68 -9.83 -7.34 -26.14
CA TYR A 68 -9.58 -8.43 -27.10
C TYR A 68 -9.41 -9.83 -26.51
N LYS A 69 -9.51 -10.00 -25.18
CA LYS A 69 -9.19 -11.30 -24.53
C LYS A 69 -10.03 -12.46 -25.08
N THR A 70 -11.28 -12.25 -25.45
CA THR A 70 -12.12 -13.32 -26.03
C THR A 70 -11.93 -13.42 -27.54
N SER A 71 -11.96 -12.29 -28.26
CA SER A 71 -11.90 -12.31 -29.72
C SER A 71 -10.56 -12.80 -30.27
N ILE A 72 -9.44 -12.59 -29.56
CA ILE A 72 -8.10 -13.01 -30.00
C ILE A 72 -8.00 -14.52 -30.25
N MET A 73 -8.75 -15.33 -29.52
CA MET A 73 -8.71 -16.80 -29.62
C MET A 73 -8.99 -17.29 -31.04
N ASN A 74 -9.88 -16.60 -31.79
CA ASN A 74 -10.22 -16.95 -33.17
C ASN A 74 -9.14 -16.62 -34.20
N HIS A 75 -8.10 -15.89 -33.81
CA HIS A 75 -7.01 -15.46 -34.69
C HIS A 75 -5.70 -16.23 -34.46
N LEU A 76 -5.69 -17.14 -33.48
CA LEU A 76 -4.54 -17.98 -33.11
C LEU A 76 -4.65 -19.36 -33.76
N ASP A 77 -3.52 -20.04 -33.92
CA ASP A 77 -3.47 -21.40 -34.48
C ASP A 77 -3.97 -22.45 -33.47
N GLY A 78 -3.99 -22.09 -32.18
CA GLY A 78 -4.57 -22.89 -31.12
C GLY A 78 -4.51 -22.17 -29.77
N VAL A 79 -5.21 -22.72 -28.79
CA VAL A 79 -5.18 -22.26 -27.40
C VAL A 79 -5.07 -23.46 -26.48
N ASP A 80 -4.55 -23.24 -25.28
CA ASP A 80 -4.39 -24.31 -24.30
C ASP A 80 -5.73 -24.67 -23.65
N GLU A 81 -5.83 -25.87 -23.07
CA GLU A 81 -7.10 -26.43 -22.55
C GLU A 81 -7.77 -25.52 -21.52
N GLN A 82 -6.98 -24.95 -20.59
CA GLN A 82 -7.50 -24.00 -19.60
C GLN A 82 -8.05 -22.74 -20.27
N CYS A 83 -7.38 -22.26 -21.32
CA CYS A 83 -7.81 -21.08 -22.06
C CYS A 83 -9.14 -21.30 -22.79
N LEU A 84 -9.38 -22.52 -23.30
CA LEU A 84 -10.67 -22.93 -23.87
C LEU A 84 -11.76 -22.96 -22.81
N LYS A 85 -11.49 -23.59 -21.66
CA LYS A 85 -12.46 -23.68 -20.55
C LYS A 85 -12.79 -22.32 -19.95
N ILE A 86 -11.82 -21.40 -19.92
CA ILE A 86 -12.03 -20.01 -19.49
C ILE A 86 -12.81 -19.21 -20.55
N GLY A 87 -12.58 -19.45 -21.85
CA GLY A 87 -13.17 -18.63 -22.92
C GLY A 87 -12.55 -17.23 -23.04
N ALA A 88 -11.31 -17.06 -22.56
CA ALA A 88 -10.54 -15.83 -22.70
C ALA A 88 -9.03 -16.12 -22.71
N CYS A 89 -8.29 -15.40 -23.55
CA CYS A 89 -6.84 -15.48 -23.71
C CYS A 89 -6.20 -14.12 -23.37
N ASN A 90 -5.31 -14.09 -22.37
CA ASN A 90 -4.54 -12.89 -22.02
C ASN A 90 -3.06 -12.99 -22.40
N ASN A 91 -2.59 -14.15 -22.87
CA ASN A 91 -1.19 -14.40 -23.19
C ASN A 91 -1.06 -15.17 -24.52
N VAL A 92 -0.39 -14.58 -25.49
CA VAL A 92 -0.08 -15.16 -26.81
C VAL A 92 1.41 -15.43 -26.89
N TYR A 93 1.78 -16.62 -27.34
CA TYR A 93 3.18 -17.02 -27.49
C TYR A 93 3.41 -17.73 -28.81
N ARG A 94 4.66 -17.75 -29.27
CA ARG A 94 5.08 -18.53 -30.44
C ARG A 94 5.58 -19.89 -29.98
N ALA A 95 4.93 -20.97 -30.43
CA ALA A 95 5.35 -22.34 -30.15
C ALA A 95 6.57 -22.73 -30.99
N MET A 96 7.17 -23.88 -30.65
CA MET A 96 8.39 -24.40 -31.28
C MET A 96 8.22 -24.68 -32.78
N ASP A 97 7.00 -25.01 -33.23
CA ASP A 97 6.65 -25.20 -34.64
C ASP A 97 6.37 -23.88 -35.38
N GLY A 98 6.49 -22.74 -34.70
CA GLY A 98 6.25 -21.41 -35.22
C GLY A 98 4.80 -20.92 -35.12
N SER A 99 3.87 -21.78 -34.70
CA SER A 99 2.46 -21.43 -34.52
C SER A 99 2.25 -20.42 -33.39
N LEU A 100 1.24 -19.56 -33.52
CA LEU A 100 0.81 -18.64 -32.48
C LEU A 100 -0.24 -19.33 -31.61
N ARG A 101 0.08 -19.51 -30.34
CA ARG A 101 -0.78 -20.16 -29.35
C ARG A 101 -1.19 -19.21 -28.24
N GLY A 102 -2.36 -19.45 -27.66
CA GLY A 102 -2.90 -18.65 -26.56
C GLY A 102 -3.02 -19.42 -25.25
N ALA A 103 -2.81 -18.71 -24.15
CA ALA A 103 -3.00 -19.16 -22.79
C ALA A 103 -3.70 -18.07 -21.96
N ASN A 104 -4.20 -18.47 -20.79
CA ASN A 104 -4.71 -17.54 -19.79
C ASN A 104 -3.91 -17.68 -18.49
N THR A 105 -3.39 -16.56 -18.00
CA THR A 105 -2.65 -16.47 -16.73
C THR A 105 -3.35 -15.62 -15.68
N ASP A 106 -4.46 -14.95 -16.01
CA ASP A 106 -5.20 -14.11 -15.06
C ASP A 106 -5.72 -14.96 -13.88
N TRP A 107 -6.24 -16.15 -14.16
CA TRP A 107 -6.79 -17.04 -13.12
C TRP A 107 -5.75 -17.43 -12.07
N ARG A 108 -4.49 -17.62 -12.47
CA ARG A 108 -3.39 -17.94 -11.54
C ARG A 108 -3.11 -16.78 -10.60
N GLY A 109 -3.15 -15.56 -11.13
CA GLY A 109 -2.98 -14.35 -10.32
C GLY A 109 -4.12 -14.18 -9.33
N ILE A 110 -5.36 -14.43 -9.76
CA ILE A 110 -6.55 -14.36 -8.89
C ILE A 110 -6.46 -15.40 -7.78
N GLU A 111 -6.26 -16.67 -8.13
CA GLU A 111 -6.13 -17.78 -7.18
C GLU A 111 -5.02 -17.52 -6.16
N ALA A 112 -3.82 -17.16 -6.62
CA ALA A 112 -2.68 -16.88 -5.75
C ALA A 112 -2.97 -15.71 -4.80
N CYS A 113 -3.52 -14.59 -5.30
CA CYS A 113 -3.82 -13.44 -4.45
C CYS A 113 -4.87 -13.77 -3.37
N LEU A 114 -5.89 -14.55 -3.69
CA LEU A 114 -6.93 -14.96 -2.74
C LEU A 114 -6.36 -15.91 -1.67
N THR A 115 -5.71 -16.99 -2.10
CA THR A 115 -5.19 -18.05 -1.21
C THR A 115 -4.05 -17.54 -0.32
N LEU A 116 -3.13 -16.73 -0.85
CA LEU A 116 -2.08 -16.08 -0.04
C LEU A 116 -2.66 -15.13 1.01
N SER A 117 -3.86 -14.60 0.80
CA SER A 117 -4.53 -13.71 1.75
C SER A 117 -5.32 -14.47 2.83
N SER A 118 -5.95 -15.59 2.44
CA SER A 118 -6.62 -16.53 3.34
C SER A 118 -7.06 -17.75 2.53
N GLU A 119 -6.79 -18.97 2.99
CA GLU A 119 -7.29 -20.20 2.35
C GLU A 119 -8.71 -20.59 2.80
N GLU A 120 -9.24 -19.93 3.83
CA GLU A 120 -10.53 -20.26 4.47
C GLU A 120 -11.74 -20.10 3.54
N GLY A 121 -11.59 -19.40 2.40
CA GLY A 121 -12.64 -19.24 1.41
C GLY A 121 -12.79 -20.41 0.45
N THR A 122 -11.86 -21.37 0.46
CA THR A 122 -11.92 -22.57 -0.38
C THR A 122 -13.20 -23.36 -0.11
N GLY A 123 -13.94 -23.70 -1.15
CA GLY A 123 -15.23 -24.40 -1.03
C GLY A 123 -16.40 -23.54 -0.56
N LYS A 124 -16.18 -22.28 -0.16
CA LYS A 124 -17.24 -21.35 0.28
C LYS A 124 -17.86 -20.61 -0.91
N PRO A 125 -19.03 -19.98 -0.75
CA PRO A 125 -19.57 -19.10 -1.79
C PRO A 125 -18.60 -17.97 -2.13
N ALA A 126 -18.64 -17.49 -3.37
CA ALA A 126 -17.81 -16.39 -3.82
C ALA A 126 -18.61 -15.38 -4.63
N MET A 127 -18.03 -14.23 -4.92
CA MET A 127 -18.67 -13.16 -5.69
C MET A 127 -17.72 -12.58 -6.74
N ILE A 128 -18.28 -12.24 -7.89
CA ILE A 128 -17.60 -11.52 -8.97
C ILE A 128 -18.37 -10.24 -9.29
N ILE A 129 -17.66 -9.12 -9.38
CA ILE A 129 -18.21 -7.84 -9.84
C ILE A 129 -17.72 -7.63 -11.27
N GLY A 130 -18.63 -7.66 -12.25
CA GLY A 130 -18.37 -7.63 -13.68
C GLY A 130 -18.68 -8.95 -14.39
N ALA A 131 -18.78 -8.91 -15.72
CA ALA A 131 -19.04 -10.09 -16.57
C ALA A 131 -18.14 -10.20 -17.82
N GLY A 132 -17.00 -9.50 -17.81
CA GLY A 132 -16.03 -9.43 -18.92
C GLY A 132 -15.04 -10.60 -18.97
N GLY A 133 -13.97 -10.44 -19.77
CA GLY A 133 -12.94 -11.47 -19.93
C GLY A 133 -12.17 -11.80 -18.64
N ALA A 134 -11.97 -10.81 -17.76
CA ALA A 134 -11.37 -11.03 -16.44
C ALA A 134 -12.30 -11.82 -15.51
N SER A 135 -13.61 -11.59 -15.60
CA SER A 135 -14.64 -12.32 -14.83
C SER A 135 -14.66 -13.80 -15.17
N ARG A 136 -14.42 -14.17 -16.45
CA ARG A 136 -14.27 -15.58 -16.86
C ARG A 136 -13.08 -16.27 -16.20
N ALA A 137 -11.95 -15.59 -16.13
CA ALA A 137 -10.78 -16.09 -15.41
C ALA A 137 -11.05 -16.19 -13.89
N ALA A 138 -11.83 -15.27 -13.33
CA ALA A 138 -12.27 -15.33 -11.94
C ALA A 138 -13.21 -16.53 -11.68
N VAL A 139 -14.13 -16.85 -12.59
CA VAL A 139 -14.96 -18.07 -12.47
C VAL A 139 -14.08 -19.31 -12.43
N TYR A 140 -13.10 -19.43 -13.33
CA TYR A 140 -12.19 -20.58 -13.36
C TYR A 140 -11.38 -20.69 -12.05
N ALA A 141 -10.80 -19.58 -11.58
CA ALA A 141 -10.05 -19.56 -10.33
C ALA A 141 -10.93 -19.95 -9.13
N LEU A 142 -12.12 -19.36 -9.01
CA LEU A 142 -13.00 -19.58 -7.87
C LEU A 142 -13.61 -20.98 -7.88
N TYR A 143 -14.17 -21.42 -9.00
CA TYR A 143 -14.87 -22.70 -9.07
C TYR A 143 -13.92 -23.88 -9.28
N ASP A 144 -13.12 -23.84 -10.35
CA ASP A 144 -12.32 -25.01 -10.77
C ASP A 144 -11.11 -25.24 -9.87
N GLN A 145 -10.47 -24.17 -9.41
CA GLN A 145 -9.28 -24.28 -8.56
C GLN A 145 -9.63 -24.26 -7.07
N LEU A 146 -10.55 -23.40 -6.66
CA LEU A 146 -10.86 -23.18 -5.23
C LEU A 146 -12.18 -23.85 -4.77
N GLY A 147 -12.92 -24.51 -5.66
CA GLY A 147 -14.16 -25.22 -5.31
C GLY A 147 -15.30 -24.32 -4.84
N CYS A 148 -15.22 -23.00 -5.03
CA CYS A 148 -16.22 -22.05 -4.56
C CYS A 148 -17.55 -22.23 -5.31
N ASN A 149 -18.63 -22.44 -4.56
CA ASN A 149 -19.97 -22.63 -5.11
C ASN A 149 -21.02 -22.29 -4.02
N PRO A 150 -22.10 -21.53 -4.30
CA PRO A 150 -22.37 -20.79 -5.54
C PRO A 150 -21.43 -19.60 -5.77
N ILE A 151 -21.37 -19.13 -7.02
CA ILE A 151 -20.72 -17.87 -7.39
C ILE A 151 -21.79 -16.81 -7.68
N TYR A 152 -21.81 -15.75 -6.89
CA TYR A 152 -22.68 -14.59 -7.12
C TYR A 152 -22.04 -13.65 -8.14
N VAL A 153 -22.78 -13.25 -9.17
CA VAL A 153 -22.32 -12.28 -10.16
C VAL A 153 -23.13 -11.01 -10.02
N VAL A 154 -22.46 -9.87 -10.04
CA VAL A 154 -23.08 -8.54 -10.13
C VAL A 154 -22.52 -7.84 -11.34
N ASN A 155 -23.40 -7.41 -12.25
CA ASN A 155 -23.02 -6.60 -13.39
C ASN A 155 -24.16 -5.64 -13.75
N ARG A 156 -23.81 -4.50 -14.36
CA ARG A 156 -24.81 -3.51 -14.77
C ARG A 156 -25.59 -3.92 -16.03
N GLU A 157 -25.03 -4.82 -16.86
CA GLU A 157 -25.59 -5.27 -18.14
C GLU A 157 -25.97 -6.75 -18.06
N GLU A 158 -27.26 -7.05 -18.19
CA GLU A 158 -27.78 -8.43 -18.09
C GLU A 158 -27.30 -9.31 -19.24
N GLU A 159 -27.13 -8.75 -20.44
CA GLU A 159 -26.69 -9.48 -21.63
C GLU A 159 -25.24 -9.99 -21.48
N GLU A 160 -24.36 -9.21 -20.84
CA GLU A 160 -23.00 -9.66 -20.54
C GLU A 160 -23.00 -10.83 -19.55
N VAL A 161 -23.89 -10.81 -18.54
CA VAL A 161 -24.04 -11.93 -17.61
C VAL A 161 -24.62 -13.15 -18.31
N ALA A 162 -25.62 -12.99 -19.16
CA ALA A 162 -26.15 -14.08 -19.98
C ALA A 162 -25.09 -14.69 -20.91
N THR A 163 -24.14 -13.88 -21.39
CA THR A 163 -23.00 -14.36 -22.15
C THR A 163 -22.00 -15.13 -21.28
N LEU A 164 -21.67 -14.61 -20.09
CA LEU A 164 -20.84 -15.31 -19.12
C LEU A 164 -21.45 -16.67 -18.75
N LEU A 165 -22.76 -16.73 -18.49
CA LEU A 165 -23.47 -17.97 -18.16
C LEU A 165 -23.36 -19.02 -19.28
N ARG A 166 -23.56 -18.61 -20.53
CA ARG A 166 -23.39 -19.49 -21.71
C ARG A 166 -21.96 -20.02 -21.81
N ASP A 167 -20.98 -19.16 -21.61
CA ASP A 167 -19.56 -19.57 -21.66
C ASP A 167 -19.21 -20.57 -20.54
N THR A 168 -19.94 -20.51 -19.42
CA THR A 168 -19.73 -21.42 -18.27
C THR A 168 -20.47 -22.75 -18.36
N GLU A 169 -21.28 -23.00 -19.40
CA GLU A 169 -21.93 -24.31 -19.62
C GLU A 169 -20.90 -25.45 -19.73
N LEU A 170 -19.68 -25.15 -20.17
CA LEU A 170 -18.56 -26.10 -20.27
C LEU A 170 -18.09 -26.66 -18.92
N TYR A 171 -18.45 -26.04 -17.80
CA TYR A 171 -18.10 -26.52 -16.45
C TYR A 171 -19.07 -27.59 -15.92
N GLY A 172 -20.17 -27.84 -16.63
CA GLY A 172 -21.20 -28.79 -16.24
C GLY A 172 -22.26 -28.20 -15.30
N ALA A 173 -23.25 -29.03 -14.94
CA ALA A 173 -24.44 -28.61 -14.20
C ALA A 173 -24.17 -28.27 -12.71
N ASP A 174 -22.99 -28.62 -12.19
CA ASP A 174 -22.64 -28.43 -10.79
C ASP A 174 -22.20 -27.00 -10.47
N LEU A 175 -21.82 -26.20 -11.48
CA LEU A 175 -21.50 -24.79 -11.30
C LEU A 175 -22.79 -23.96 -11.16
N HIS A 176 -23.01 -23.39 -9.97
CA HIS A 176 -24.16 -22.53 -9.69
C HIS A 176 -23.75 -21.06 -9.70
N ILE A 177 -23.96 -20.39 -10.84
CA ILE A 177 -23.82 -18.93 -10.94
C ILE A 177 -25.18 -18.26 -10.73
N ILE A 178 -25.23 -17.30 -9.81
CA ILE A 178 -26.43 -16.55 -9.46
C ILE A 178 -26.21 -15.07 -9.78
N HIS A 179 -26.97 -14.54 -10.74
CA HIS A 179 -26.97 -13.10 -11.03
C HIS A 179 -27.77 -12.35 -9.97
N LEU A 180 -27.10 -11.47 -9.22
CA LEU A 180 -27.76 -10.56 -8.27
C LEU A 180 -28.09 -9.25 -8.99
N GLN A 181 -29.39 -8.98 -9.12
CA GLN A 181 -29.94 -7.82 -9.81
C GLN A 181 -30.48 -6.76 -8.85
N SER A 182 -30.64 -7.07 -7.56
CA SER A 182 -31.12 -6.10 -6.57
C SER A 182 -30.61 -6.32 -5.15
N VAL A 183 -30.63 -5.25 -4.35
CA VAL A 183 -30.35 -5.32 -2.91
C VAL A 183 -31.32 -6.27 -2.19
N GLN A 184 -32.58 -6.36 -2.62
CA GLN A 184 -33.56 -7.26 -2.01
C GLN A 184 -33.18 -8.73 -2.21
N GLN A 185 -32.73 -9.11 -3.42
CA GLN A 185 -32.20 -10.46 -3.67
C GLN A 185 -30.97 -10.73 -2.80
N THR A 186 -30.11 -9.72 -2.67
CA THR A 186 -28.86 -9.79 -1.88
C THR A 186 -29.13 -10.01 -0.38
N LYS A 187 -30.17 -9.39 0.17
CA LYS A 187 -30.63 -9.58 1.55
C LYS A 187 -31.17 -10.98 1.80
N ALA A 188 -31.78 -11.61 0.79
CA ALA A 188 -32.35 -12.94 0.89
C ALA A 188 -31.33 -14.08 0.76
N LEU A 189 -30.04 -13.78 0.54
CA LEU A 189 -29.00 -14.79 0.41
C LEU A 189 -28.78 -15.55 1.72
N GLY A 190 -28.93 -16.88 1.66
CA GLY A 190 -28.69 -17.77 2.81
C GLY A 190 -27.21 -17.95 3.16
N ALA A 191 -26.31 -17.80 2.19
CA ALA A 191 -24.86 -17.83 2.40
C ALA A 191 -24.22 -16.60 1.76
N LYS A 192 -23.24 -16.01 2.45
CA LYS A 192 -22.52 -14.81 1.99
C LYS A 192 -21.18 -15.23 1.36
N PRO A 193 -20.70 -14.50 0.34
CA PRO A 193 -19.42 -14.81 -0.29
C PRO A 193 -18.26 -14.59 0.68
N PHE A 194 -17.23 -15.45 0.60
CA PHE A 194 -15.97 -15.24 1.32
C PHE A 194 -14.92 -14.56 0.43
N TYR A 195 -14.79 -15.01 -0.82
CA TYR A 195 -13.95 -14.32 -1.81
C TYR A 195 -14.80 -13.40 -2.68
N ILE A 196 -14.34 -12.17 -2.88
CA ILE A 196 -14.93 -11.21 -3.80
C ILE A 196 -13.86 -10.76 -4.79
N VAL A 197 -14.14 -10.87 -6.10
CA VAL A 197 -13.23 -10.46 -7.18
C VAL A 197 -13.88 -9.33 -8.00
N GLY A 198 -13.33 -8.13 -7.88
CA GLY A 198 -13.67 -6.97 -8.69
C GLY A 198 -12.98 -7.02 -10.06
N THR A 199 -13.75 -6.90 -11.13
CA THR A 199 -13.23 -6.99 -12.52
C THR A 199 -13.65 -5.82 -13.41
N VAL A 200 -14.33 -4.83 -12.84
CA VAL A 200 -14.80 -3.62 -13.53
C VAL A 200 -13.78 -2.48 -13.37
N PRO A 201 -13.67 -1.56 -14.34
CA PRO A 201 -12.90 -0.33 -14.16
C PRO A 201 -13.44 0.53 -13.02
N ASP A 202 -12.57 1.33 -12.38
CA ASP A 202 -12.97 2.26 -11.32
C ASP A 202 -13.61 3.53 -11.90
N PHE A 203 -14.88 3.44 -12.28
CA PHE A 203 -15.70 4.58 -12.67
C PHE A 203 -16.75 4.90 -11.61
N GLU A 204 -17.09 6.17 -11.47
CA GLU A 204 -18.22 6.59 -10.66
C GLU A 204 -19.52 6.05 -11.28
N PRO A 205 -20.39 5.38 -10.52
CA PRO A 205 -21.69 4.92 -11.03
C PRO A 205 -22.54 6.11 -11.50
N GLN A 206 -23.02 6.08 -12.74
CA GLN A 206 -23.85 7.14 -13.32
C GLN A 206 -25.27 6.65 -13.62
N SER A 207 -25.40 5.43 -14.15
CA SER A 207 -26.70 4.85 -14.47
C SER A 207 -27.37 4.24 -13.23
N SER A 208 -28.70 4.08 -13.28
CA SER A 208 -29.44 3.40 -12.22
C SER A 208 -28.96 1.95 -12.01
N THR A 209 -28.54 1.26 -13.08
CA THR A 209 -28.05 -0.12 -12.99
C THR A 209 -26.62 -0.19 -12.41
N GLU A 210 -25.77 0.79 -12.68
CA GLU A 210 -24.45 0.90 -12.04
C GLU A 210 -24.57 1.22 -10.56
N ILE A 211 -25.47 2.14 -10.21
CA ILE A 211 -25.76 2.49 -8.81
C ILE A 211 -26.31 1.26 -8.08
N GLU A 212 -27.21 0.49 -8.70
CA GLU A 212 -27.75 -0.72 -8.07
C GLU A 212 -26.67 -1.79 -7.89
N ALA A 213 -25.80 -2.02 -8.87
CA ALA A 213 -24.65 -2.92 -8.73
C ALA A 213 -23.75 -2.52 -7.55
N ARG A 214 -23.52 -1.22 -7.37
CA ARG A 214 -22.77 -0.67 -6.23
C ARG A 214 -23.51 -0.85 -4.90
N ASN A 215 -24.83 -0.70 -4.89
CA ASN A 215 -25.66 -0.92 -3.70
C ASN A 215 -25.65 -2.40 -3.28
N ILE A 216 -25.71 -3.32 -4.24
CA ILE A 216 -25.60 -4.77 -3.99
C ILE A 216 -24.26 -5.10 -3.33
N LEU A 217 -23.15 -4.59 -3.88
CA LEU A 217 -21.83 -4.77 -3.27
C LEU A 217 -21.79 -4.20 -1.85
N THR A 218 -22.35 -3.01 -1.64
CA THR A 218 -22.44 -2.37 -0.31
C THR A 218 -23.22 -3.23 0.68
N GLU A 219 -24.33 -3.81 0.26
CA GLU A 219 -25.13 -4.72 1.08
C GLU A 219 -24.35 -5.98 1.46
N ILE A 220 -23.66 -6.62 0.49
CA ILE A 220 -22.79 -7.77 0.77
C ILE A 220 -21.72 -7.42 1.80
N LEU A 221 -20.98 -6.33 1.56
CA LEU A 221 -19.84 -5.95 2.41
C LEU A 221 -20.28 -5.58 3.83
N SER A 222 -21.38 -4.84 3.96
CA SER A 222 -21.86 -4.34 5.26
C SER A 222 -22.60 -5.39 6.09
N ALA A 223 -23.34 -6.31 5.44
CA ALA A 223 -24.13 -7.33 6.13
C ALA A 223 -23.34 -8.62 6.41
N ALA A 224 -22.08 -8.71 5.98
CA ALA A 224 -21.25 -9.88 6.19
C ALA A 224 -20.94 -10.10 7.69
N THR A 225 -21.33 -11.26 8.21
CA THR A 225 -21.01 -11.70 9.58
C THR A 225 -19.56 -12.16 9.68
N GLU A 226 -19.08 -12.85 8.66
CA GLU A 226 -17.69 -13.27 8.45
C GLU A 226 -17.09 -12.44 7.30
N ARG A 227 -15.95 -11.79 7.52
CA ARG A 227 -15.29 -10.95 6.48
C ARG A 227 -14.17 -11.77 5.85
N GLY A 228 -14.22 -11.94 4.53
CA GLY A 228 -13.21 -12.65 3.77
C GLY A 228 -12.26 -11.71 3.05
N VAL A 229 -11.93 -12.06 1.79
CA VAL A 229 -10.93 -11.35 0.98
C VAL A 229 -11.60 -10.64 -0.18
N LEU A 230 -11.32 -9.34 -0.34
CA LEU A 230 -11.71 -8.54 -1.49
C LEU A 230 -10.49 -8.27 -2.37
N LEU A 231 -10.45 -8.89 -3.54
CA LEU A 231 -9.46 -8.63 -4.59
C LEU A 231 -10.08 -7.73 -5.65
N ASP A 232 -9.48 -6.59 -5.96
CA ASP A 232 -9.86 -5.78 -7.10
C ASP A 232 -8.79 -5.87 -8.20
N MET A 233 -9.17 -6.32 -9.39
CA MET A 233 -8.28 -6.38 -10.54
C MET A 233 -8.08 -5.01 -11.19
N CYS A 234 -8.92 -4.02 -10.86
CA CYS A 234 -8.66 -2.65 -11.26
C CYS A 234 -7.51 -2.07 -10.41
N PHE A 235 -6.44 -1.66 -11.07
CA PHE A 235 -5.23 -1.13 -10.42
C PHE A 235 -5.13 0.39 -10.47
N LYS A 236 -6.10 1.07 -11.09
CA LYS A 236 -6.10 2.53 -11.26
C LYS A 236 -7.43 3.13 -10.79
N PRO A 237 -7.43 3.93 -9.71
CA PRO A 237 -6.29 4.22 -8.81
C PRO A 237 -5.86 3.00 -7.98
N ARG A 238 -4.67 3.03 -7.36
CA ARG A 238 -4.17 1.94 -6.49
C ARG A 238 -5.16 1.55 -5.37
N ARG A 239 -5.94 2.51 -4.88
CA ARG A 239 -7.07 2.29 -3.95
C ARG A 239 -8.36 2.71 -4.65
N THR A 240 -9.01 1.76 -5.31
CA THR A 240 -10.28 1.95 -6.02
C THR A 240 -11.43 2.22 -5.06
N ARG A 241 -12.57 2.68 -5.58
CA ARG A 241 -13.81 2.85 -4.82
C ARG A 241 -14.32 1.53 -4.27
N THR A 242 -14.05 0.41 -4.95
CA THR A 242 -14.36 -0.94 -4.50
C THR A 242 -13.51 -1.31 -3.28
N LEU A 243 -12.19 -1.12 -3.35
CA LEU A 243 -11.28 -1.40 -2.22
C LEU A 243 -11.61 -0.52 -1.01
N LYS A 244 -11.80 0.79 -1.21
CA LYS A 244 -12.20 1.72 -0.14
C LYS A 244 -13.51 1.31 0.53
N LEU A 245 -14.47 0.78 -0.24
CA LEU A 245 -15.73 0.29 0.33
C LEU A 245 -15.52 -0.99 1.15
N GLY A 246 -14.68 -1.91 0.68
CA GLY A 246 -14.31 -3.11 1.45
C GLY A 246 -13.65 -2.75 2.78
N GLU A 247 -12.67 -1.85 2.74
CA GLU A 247 -11.97 -1.33 3.91
C GLU A 247 -12.93 -0.71 4.93
N LYS A 248 -13.86 0.12 4.46
CA LYS A 248 -14.89 0.75 5.29
C LYS A 248 -15.70 -0.28 6.11
N TYR A 249 -15.92 -1.48 5.57
CA TYR A 249 -16.67 -2.54 6.23
C TYR A 249 -15.79 -3.67 6.80
N GLY A 250 -14.48 -3.43 6.93
CA GLY A 250 -13.55 -4.33 7.61
C GLY A 250 -13.16 -5.58 6.82
N TRP A 251 -13.28 -5.55 5.49
CA TRP A 251 -12.76 -6.62 4.62
C TRP A 251 -11.24 -6.50 4.48
N LYS A 252 -10.54 -7.64 4.44
CA LYS A 252 -9.09 -7.66 4.22
C LYS A 252 -8.80 -7.10 2.82
N THR A 253 -8.14 -5.93 2.78
CA THR A 253 -7.53 -5.35 1.59
C THR A 253 -6.01 -5.27 1.78
N ILE A 254 -5.24 -5.49 0.71
CA ILE A 254 -3.80 -5.72 0.81
C ILE A 254 -3.03 -4.39 0.80
N PHE A 255 -2.49 -3.96 1.93
CA PHE A 255 -1.27 -3.12 2.03
C PHE A 255 -0.71 -3.09 3.46
N TYR A 256 0.51 -3.61 3.70
CA TYR A 256 1.17 -3.65 5.02
C TYR A 256 2.65 -4.06 4.88
N GLU A 257 3.61 -3.28 5.38
CA GLU A 257 4.98 -3.27 4.84
C GLU A 257 6.04 -3.93 5.75
N ASP A 258 7.07 -4.46 5.10
CA ASP A 258 8.28 -5.15 5.55
C ASP A 258 8.13 -6.39 6.43
N LEU A 259 7.65 -6.28 7.68
CA LEU A 259 7.51 -7.46 8.55
C LEU A 259 6.37 -8.36 8.09
N GLU A 260 5.25 -7.79 7.64
CA GLU A 260 4.21 -8.58 7.00
C GLU A 260 4.64 -9.07 5.62
N TYR A 261 5.49 -8.33 4.90
CA TYR A 261 6.03 -8.79 3.64
C TYR A 261 6.94 -10.01 3.83
N ALA A 262 7.85 -9.95 4.79
CA ALA A 262 8.69 -11.08 5.19
C ALA A 262 7.83 -12.21 5.79
N ALA A 263 6.79 -11.92 6.58
CA ALA A 263 5.92 -12.96 7.14
C ALA A 263 5.25 -13.81 6.05
N LYS A 264 4.97 -13.23 4.87
CA LYS A 264 4.43 -13.96 3.72
C LYS A 264 5.35 -15.07 3.22
N SER A 265 6.68 -14.95 3.36
CA SER A 265 7.59 -16.06 3.02
C SER A 265 7.54 -17.20 4.04
N HIS A 266 6.90 -16.99 5.20
CA HIS A 266 6.68 -17.99 6.25
C HIS A 266 5.25 -18.55 6.28
N GLY A 267 4.33 -18.08 5.42
CA GLY A 267 2.93 -18.52 5.33
C GLY A 267 1.91 -17.37 5.43
N GLU A 268 0.66 -17.66 5.78
CA GLU A 268 -0.37 -16.62 6.04
C GLU A 268 0.13 -15.68 7.15
N VAL A 269 -0.05 -14.37 6.99
CA VAL A 269 0.41 -13.42 8.01
C VAL A 269 -0.47 -13.52 9.26
N ASN A 270 0.16 -13.91 10.36
CA ASN A 270 -0.43 -14.10 11.68
C ASN A 270 0.67 -13.92 12.73
N SER A 271 0.33 -14.04 14.02
CA SER A 271 1.30 -13.85 15.10
C SER A 271 2.54 -14.74 14.97
N THR A 272 2.39 -15.99 14.51
CA THR A 272 3.49 -16.93 14.38
C THR A 272 4.43 -16.53 13.24
N THR A 273 3.88 -16.22 12.07
CA THR A 273 4.69 -15.83 10.89
C THR A 273 5.31 -14.45 11.06
N LEU A 274 4.66 -13.53 11.78
CA LEU A 274 5.25 -12.25 12.19
C LEU A 274 6.44 -12.42 13.14
N LEU A 275 6.35 -13.34 14.10
CA LEU A 275 7.48 -13.65 15.00
C LEU A 275 8.63 -14.33 14.25
N ALA A 276 8.34 -15.17 13.25
CA ALA A 276 9.35 -15.77 12.38
C ALA A 276 10.06 -14.70 11.53
N ALA A 277 9.30 -13.80 10.89
CA ALA A 277 9.85 -12.67 10.14
C ALA A 277 10.70 -11.74 11.02
N ALA A 278 10.25 -11.47 12.25
CA ALA A 278 11.04 -10.70 13.20
C ALA A 278 12.37 -11.40 13.53
N LYS A 279 12.36 -12.72 13.69
CA LYS A 279 13.59 -13.49 13.94
C LYS A 279 14.55 -13.40 12.76
N GLU A 280 14.07 -13.55 11.53
CA GLU A 280 14.87 -13.41 10.32
C GLU A 280 15.48 -12.00 10.20
N ALA A 281 14.67 -10.96 10.45
CA ALA A 281 15.16 -9.58 10.46
C ALA A 281 16.27 -9.37 11.51
N ARG A 282 16.11 -9.95 12.71
CA ARG A 282 17.15 -9.92 13.76
C ARG A 282 18.42 -10.64 13.32
N GLU A 283 18.30 -11.84 12.77
CA GLU A 283 19.44 -12.64 12.29
C GLU A 283 20.21 -11.90 11.17
N LEU A 284 19.49 -11.23 10.26
CA LEU A 284 20.09 -10.39 9.23
C LEU A 284 20.81 -9.18 9.83
N CYS A 285 20.18 -8.48 10.78
CA CYS A 285 20.82 -7.37 11.47
C CYS A 285 22.10 -7.83 12.22
N ASP A 286 22.06 -8.97 12.91
CA ASP A 286 23.23 -9.54 13.59
C ASP A 286 24.37 -9.86 12.62
N ALA A 287 24.06 -10.48 11.48
CA ALA A 287 25.04 -10.80 10.44
C ALA A 287 25.76 -9.56 9.88
N HIS A 288 25.11 -8.39 9.93
CA HIS A 288 25.64 -7.12 9.44
C HIS A 288 26.06 -6.15 10.56
N GLY A 289 26.02 -6.56 11.83
CA GLY A 289 26.37 -5.71 12.97
C GLY A 289 25.44 -4.50 13.14
N LEU A 290 24.19 -4.62 12.71
CA LEU A 290 23.16 -3.58 12.79
C LEU A 290 22.34 -3.70 14.08
N VAL A 291 22.01 -2.54 14.66
CA VAL A 291 21.15 -2.44 15.83
C VAL A 291 19.79 -1.89 15.40
N ILE A 292 18.72 -2.53 15.90
CA ILE A 292 17.35 -2.07 15.67
C ILE A 292 17.00 -1.10 16.79
N ILE A 293 16.73 0.16 16.44
CA ILE A 293 16.52 1.24 17.42
C ILE A 293 15.10 1.22 17.97
N GLY A 294 14.10 0.98 17.12
CA GLY A 294 12.69 0.89 17.50
C GLY A 294 11.81 0.49 16.32
N LEU A 295 10.50 0.34 16.57
CA LEU A 295 9.48 0.04 15.56
C LEU A 295 8.36 1.08 15.62
N GLN A 296 7.70 1.36 14.49
CA GLN A 296 6.51 2.23 14.45
C GLN A 296 5.25 1.47 13.98
N PRO A 297 4.76 0.47 14.74
CA PRO A 297 3.64 -0.36 14.29
C PRO A 297 2.26 0.21 14.64
N PHE A 298 2.20 1.25 15.48
CA PHE A 298 1.01 1.57 16.25
C PHE A 298 0.33 2.87 15.79
N LEU A 299 -0.01 2.92 14.50
CA LEU A 299 -0.81 3.99 13.90
C LEU A 299 -2.24 4.01 14.46
N PHE A 300 -2.82 5.21 14.54
CA PHE A 300 -4.22 5.44 14.93
C PHE A 300 -4.58 4.87 16.30
N TYR A 301 -3.81 5.20 17.32
CA TYR A 301 -4.01 4.64 18.65
C TYR A 301 -4.79 5.57 19.58
N GLU A 302 -4.24 6.75 19.88
CA GLU A 302 -4.79 7.58 20.94
C GLU A 302 -6.05 8.31 20.54
N GLY A 303 -6.90 8.57 21.54
CA GLY A 303 -8.08 9.41 21.39
C GLY A 303 -9.26 8.72 20.72
N LEU A 304 -9.25 7.41 20.46
CA LEU A 304 -10.32 6.70 19.75
C LEU A 304 -11.69 6.81 20.45
N LYS A 305 -12.71 7.42 19.87
CA LYS A 305 -14.04 7.52 20.51
C LYS A 305 -14.63 6.15 20.83
N SER A 306 -14.40 5.18 19.95
CA SER A 306 -14.74 3.77 20.18
C SER A 306 -13.76 3.14 21.17
N ARG A 307 -14.22 2.92 22.40
CA ARG A 307 -13.44 2.23 23.43
C ARG A 307 -13.25 0.74 23.14
N GLN A 308 -14.10 0.16 22.28
CA GLN A 308 -13.91 -1.18 21.76
C GLN A 308 -12.72 -1.24 20.79
N ASP A 309 -12.58 -0.25 19.90
CA ASP A 309 -11.43 -0.18 18.98
C ASP A 309 -10.13 0.07 19.73
N HIS A 310 -10.17 0.94 20.75
CA HIS A 310 -9.08 1.12 21.71
C HIS A 310 -8.65 -0.20 22.35
N ALA A 311 -9.60 -0.96 22.91
CA ALA A 311 -9.29 -2.26 23.51
C ALA A 311 -8.69 -3.25 22.49
N GLY A 312 -9.17 -3.22 21.24
CA GLY A 312 -8.59 -3.99 20.14
C GLY A 312 -7.14 -3.60 19.82
N LYS A 313 -6.78 -2.31 19.91
CA LYS A 313 -5.40 -1.84 19.79
C LYS A 313 -4.54 -2.33 20.96
N ILE A 314 -5.04 -2.27 22.19
CA ILE A 314 -4.34 -2.81 23.38
C ILE A 314 -4.08 -4.31 23.25
N GLU A 315 -5.02 -5.10 22.74
CA GLU A 315 -4.78 -6.53 22.49
C GLU A 315 -3.69 -6.75 21.44
N LYS A 316 -3.66 -5.95 20.37
CA LYS A 316 -2.59 -6.00 19.36
C LYS A 316 -1.22 -5.63 19.93
N LEU A 317 -1.15 -4.69 20.90
CA LEU A 317 0.09 -4.27 21.54
C LEU A 317 0.84 -5.44 22.20
N LYS A 318 0.13 -6.45 22.71
CA LYS A 318 0.74 -7.65 23.31
C LYS A 318 1.60 -8.45 22.34
N LEU A 319 1.24 -8.47 21.05
CA LEU A 319 2.07 -9.08 20.02
C LEU A 319 3.33 -8.24 19.78
N TRP A 320 3.19 -6.93 19.75
CA TRP A 320 4.32 -6.02 19.58
C TRP A 320 5.34 -6.12 20.72
N PHE A 321 4.90 -6.35 21.96
CA PHE A 321 5.79 -6.66 23.08
C PHE A 321 6.64 -7.92 22.86
N GLN A 322 6.11 -8.93 22.17
CA GLN A 322 6.88 -10.12 21.80
C GLN A 322 7.85 -9.81 20.67
N ILE A 323 7.39 -9.09 19.63
CA ILE A 323 8.20 -8.73 18.46
C ILE A 323 9.41 -7.88 18.86
N VAL A 324 9.24 -6.83 19.67
CA VAL A 324 10.38 -5.97 20.07
C VAL A 324 11.46 -6.77 20.81
N LYS A 325 11.07 -7.73 21.66
CA LYS A 325 12.00 -8.63 22.34
C LYS A 325 12.77 -9.51 21.36
N VAL A 326 12.10 -10.07 20.35
CA VAL A 326 12.74 -10.85 19.28
C VAL A 326 13.74 -9.99 18.50
N LEU A 327 13.37 -8.75 18.17
CA LEU A 327 14.25 -7.80 17.48
C LEU A 327 15.36 -7.23 18.36
N GLN A 328 15.36 -7.53 19.66
CA GLN A 328 16.27 -6.97 20.66
C GLN A 328 16.24 -5.44 20.73
N THR A 329 15.04 -4.88 20.57
CA THR A 329 14.75 -3.49 20.93
C THR A 329 13.72 -3.47 22.06
N ASN A 330 13.60 -2.33 22.74
CA ASN A 330 12.52 -2.09 23.68
C ASN A 330 11.75 -0.82 23.36
N LEU A 331 11.83 -0.31 22.13
CA LEU A 331 11.23 0.98 21.77
C LEU A 331 10.14 0.82 20.70
N ILE A 332 8.95 1.36 21.00
CA ILE A 332 7.82 1.47 20.07
C ILE A 332 7.52 2.95 19.85
N GLN A 333 7.55 3.41 18.60
CA GLN A 333 7.05 4.73 18.22
C GLN A 333 5.54 4.69 18.02
N ILE A 334 4.86 5.71 18.56
CA ILE A 334 3.44 5.97 18.34
C ILE A 334 3.34 7.35 17.68
N PRO A 335 2.95 7.44 16.41
CA PRO A 335 2.68 8.73 15.79
C PRO A 335 1.32 9.26 16.22
N THR A 336 1.16 10.59 16.23
CA THR A 336 -0.13 11.24 16.48
C THR A 336 -1.21 10.80 15.50
N ASN A 337 -2.43 10.69 15.99
CA ASN A 337 -3.59 10.23 15.28
C ASN A 337 -4.11 11.30 14.31
N PHE A 338 -4.36 10.88 13.08
CA PHE A 338 -4.88 11.71 12.01
C PHE A 338 -6.18 11.15 11.42
N LEU A 339 -6.90 10.30 12.18
CA LEU A 339 -8.26 9.90 11.86
C LEU A 339 -9.20 11.13 11.86
N PRO A 340 -10.34 11.07 11.16
CA PRO A 340 -11.31 12.16 11.15
C PRO A 340 -11.83 12.50 12.56
N PRO A 341 -12.19 13.78 12.83
CA PRO A 341 -12.80 14.21 14.09
C PRO A 341 -14.04 13.41 14.52
N SER A 342 -14.72 12.72 13.60
CA SER A 342 -15.83 11.82 13.93
C SER A 342 -15.40 10.57 14.71
N GLU A 343 -14.16 10.13 14.56
CA GLU A 343 -13.65 8.86 15.10
C GLU A 343 -12.76 9.05 16.32
N ILE A 344 -12.19 10.24 16.50
CA ILE A 344 -11.29 10.55 17.61
C ILE A 344 -11.80 11.73 18.45
N SER A 345 -11.37 11.79 19.72
CA SER A 345 -11.75 12.80 20.69
C SER A 345 -10.75 13.95 20.69
N ASP A 346 -11.29 15.17 20.75
CA ASP A 346 -10.57 16.42 21.00
C ASP A 346 -10.22 16.62 22.49
N ASP A 347 -10.71 15.76 23.37
CA ASP A 347 -10.37 15.81 24.80
C ASP A 347 -8.97 15.23 25.04
N VAL A 348 -8.02 16.12 25.27
CA VAL A 348 -6.63 15.78 25.62
C VAL A 348 -6.53 14.86 26.84
N ASN A 349 -7.52 14.87 27.75
CA ASN A 349 -7.53 13.92 28.88
C ASN A 349 -7.66 12.47 28.40
N VAL A 350 -8.50 12.22 27.39
CA VAL A 350 -8.67 10.88 26.80
C VAL A 350 -7.37 10.44 26.15
N ILE A 351 -6.75 11.31 25.34
CA ILE A 351 -5.44 11.07 24.72
C ILE A 351 -4.38 10.71 25.77
N VAL A 352 -4.29 11.49 26.84
CA VAL A 352 -3.33 11.25 27.93
C VAL A 352 -3.61 9.93 28.65
N GLN A 353 -4.87 9.59 28.92
CA GLN A 353 -5.21 8.32 29.56
C GLN A 353 -4.85 7.11 28.69
N ASP A 354 -5.10 7.18 27.38
CA ASP A 354 -4.70 6.13 26.43
C ASP A 354 -3.17 5.94 26.46
N MET A 355 -2.42 7.04 26.50
CA MET A 355 -0.96 6.99 26.57
C MET A 355 -0.41 6.50 27.92
N ILE A 356 -1.09 6.81 29.03
CA ILE A 356 -0.77 6.25 30.36
C ILE A 356 -0.96 4.73 30.34
N GLU A 357 -2.04 4.23 29.74
CA GLU A 357 -2.32 2.80 29.71
C GLU A 357 -1.21 2.01 28.98
N VAL A 358 -0.78 2.45 27.79
CA VAL A 358 0.32 1.76 27.09
C VAL A 358 1.63 1.86 27.84
N ALA A 359 1.92 3.02 28.45
CA ALA A 359 3.13 3.19 29.24
C ALA A 359 3.12 2.25 30.46
N ASP A 360 2.01 2.16 31.19
CA ASP A 360 1.86 1.27 32.35
C ASP A 360 1.90 -0.21 31.98
N LEU A 361 1.43 -0.58 30.78
CA LEU A 361 1.60 -1.92 30.23
C LEU A 361 3.06 -2.20 29.87
N GLY A 362 3.74 -1.28 29.19
CA GLY A 362 5.15 -1.45 28.82
C GLY A 362 6.08 -1.53 30.03
N LEU A 363 5.75 -0.89 31.16
CA LEU A 363 6.50 -1.02 32.41
C LEU A 363 6.43 -2.42 33.03
N LYS A 364 5.40 -3.21 32.70
CA LYS A 364 5.26 -4.59 33.19
C LYS A 364 6.11 -5.57 32.39
N GLU A 365 6.59 -5.19 31.22
CA GLU A 365 7.47 -6.00 30.40
C GLU A 365 8.88 -6.06 30.97
N ASN A 366 9.62 -7.12 30.63
CA ASN A 366 11.03 -7.29 31.03
C ASN A 366 11.91 -7.59 29.80
N PRO A 367 12.86 -6.70 29.42
CA PRO A 367 13.02 -5.35 29.97
C PRO A 367 11.79 -4.46 29.70
N PRO A 368 11.60 -3.35 30.44
CA PRO A 368 10.49 -2.43 30.19
C PRO A 368 10.49 -1.93 28.74
N VAL A 369 9.32 -1.98 28.11
CA VAL A 369 9.10 -1.41 26.78
C VAL A 369 8.82 0.08 26.92
N ARG A 370 9.53 0.86 26.10
CA ARG A 370 9.50 2.31 26.01
C ARG A 370 8.69 2.75 24.81
N PHE A 371 8.09 3.93 24.92
CA PHE A 371 7.27 4.54 23.87
C PHE A 371 7.78 5.92 23.50
N ALA A 372 8.05 6.13 22.21
CA ALA A 372 8.34 7.45 21.65
C ALA A 372 7.07 7.99 20.97
N TYR A 373 6.46 9.02 21.54
CA TYR A 373 5.35 9.72 20.90
C TYR A 373 5.89 10.73 19.88
N GLU A 374 5.32 10.77 18.68
CA GLU A 374 5.79 11.60 17.57
C GLU A 374 4.65 12.46 17.03
N ASN A 375 4.85 13.79 16.94
CA ASN A 375 3.89 14.66 16.27
C ASN A 375 4.04 14.58 14.75
N LEU A 376 2.94 14.30 14.06
CA LEU A 376 2.85 14.45 12.61
C LEU A 376 2.39 15.87 12.29
N ALA A 377 2.97 16.53 11.29
CA ALA A 377 2.58 17.89 10.89
C ALA A 377 1.13 18.01 10.37
N TRP A 378 0.41 16.89 10.32
CA TRP A 378 -0.97 16.73 9.90
C TRP A 378 -1.82 15.92 10.91
N GLY A 379 -1.35 15.76 12.15
CA GLY A 379 -2.17 15.17 13.22
C GLY A 379 -3.48 15.94 13.39
N THR A 380 -4.57 15.25 13.74
CA THR A 380 -5.91 15.89 13.79
C THR A 380 -6.02 16.89 14.94
N TYR A 381 -5.49 16.54 16.12
CA TYR A 381 -5.54 17.39 17.32
C TYR A 381 -4.16 17.71 17.90
N ILE A 382 -3.17 16.86 17.66
CA ILE A 382 -1.79 17.03 18.10
C ILE A 382 -0.94 17.07 16.84
N ASP A 383 -0.61 18.27 16.36
CA ASP A 383 0.11 18.47 15.09
C ASP A 383 1.43 19.21 15.25
N SER A 384 1.77 19.62 16.48
CA SER A 384 2.97 20.37 16.83
C SER A 384 3.76 19.69 17.96
N TRP A 385 5.06 19.98 18.03
CA TRP A 385 5.93 19.39 19.05
C TRP A 385 5.53 19.83 20.48
N ASP A 386 5.01 21.04 20.66
CA ASP A 386 4.61 21.57 21.96
C ASP A 386 3.30 20.96 22.46
N ALA A 387 2.35 20.68 21.56
CA ALA A 387 1.15 19.91 21.89
C ALA A 387 1.50 18.45 22.27
N MET A 388 2.42 17.83 21.53
CA MET A 388 2.94 16.50 21.88
C MET A 388 3.70 16.52 23.21
N TRP A 389 4.50 17.56 23.46
CA TRP A 389 5.24 17.72 24.71
C TRP A 389 4.32 17.83 25.92
N GLU A 390 3.20 18.54 25.80
CA GLU A 390 2.18 18.60 26.86
C GLU A 390 1.60 17.21 27.17
N VAL A 391 1.37 16.37 26.17
CA VAL A 391 0.96 14.97 26.39
C VAL A 391 2.06 14.20 27.12
N VAL A 392 3.32 14.25 26.68
CA VAL A 392 4.45 13.58 27.32
C VAL A 392 4.59 13.98 28.79
N ARG A 393 4.47 15.28 29.08
CA ARG A 393 4.54 15.84 30.44
C ARG A 393 3.41 15.33 31.33
N ARG A 394 2.20 15.16 30.78
CA ARG A 394 1.03 14.71 31.53
C ARG A 394 0.94 13.20 31.71
N VAL A 395 1.50 12.42 30.79
CA VAL A 395 1.62 10.97 30.94
C VAL A 395 2.56 10.62 32.10
N ASP A 396 3.67 11.36 32.22
CA ASP A 396 4.60 11.28 33.34
C ASP A 396 4.98 9.83 33.73
N ARG A 397 5.49 9.08 32.76
CA ARG A 397 6.05 7.73 32.96
C ARG A 397 7.49 7.65 32.47
N PRO A 398 8.40 6.96 33.18
CA PRO A 398 9.81 6.93 32.82
C PRO A 398 10.08 6.25 31.47
N ASN A 399 9.20 5.33 31.05
CA ASN A 399 9.26 4.66 29.75
C ASN A 399 8.46 5.37 28.65
N PHE A 400 7.90 6.55 28.89
CA PHE A 400 7.17 7.33 27.89
C PHE A 400 7.89 8.65 27.62
N GLY A 401 8.21 8.88 26.36
CA GLY A 401 8.97 10.02 25.86
C GLY A 401 8.54 10.38 24.44
N CYS A 402 9.40 11.07 23.69
CA CYS A 402 9.11 11.52 22.34
C CYS A 402 10.20 11.17 21.31
N CYS A 403 9.78 11.13 20.06
CA CYS A 403 10.64 11.30 18.89
C CYS A 403 10.49 12.74 18.39
N LEU A 404 11.59 13.44 18.14
CA LEU A 404 11.56 14.75 17.50
C LEU A 404 11.98 14.62 16.03
N ASP A 405 11.10 15.01 15.10
CA ASP A 405 11.33 14.95 13.65
C ASP A 405 11.46 16.36 13.06
N THR A 406 12.59 16.65 12.40
CA THR A 406 12.82 17.94 11.75
C THR A 406 11.82 18.26 10.64
N PHE A 407 11.38 17.27 9.86
CA PHE A 407 10.36 17.47 8.84
C PHE A 407 9.02 17.82 9.47
N ASN A 408 8.58 17.07 10.49
CA ASN A 408 7.28 17.34 11.10
C ASN A 408 7.25 18.70 11.81
N ILE A 409 8.32 19.07 12.52
CA ILE A 409 8.46 20.37 13.17
C ILE A 409 8.45 21.50 12.14
N ALA A 410 9.37 21.48 11.18
CA ALA A 410 9.50 22.55 10.18
C ALA A 410 8.29 22.59 9.22
N GLY A 411 7.80 21.41 8.83
CA GLY A 411 6.61 21.21 8.02
C GLY A 411 5.36 21.81 8.65
N ARG A 412 5.26 21.82 9.98
CA ARG A 412 4.11 22.41 10.68
C ARG A 412 4.21 23.92 10.87
N VAL A 413 5.35 24.41 11.34
CA VAL A 413 5.51 25.81 11.78
C VAL A 413 5.96 26.74 10.66
N TRP A 414 6.78 26.24 9.73
CA TRP A 414 7.50 27.07 8.75
C TRP A 414 7.04 26.85 7.31
N ALA A 415 6.79 25.60 6.91
CA ALA A 415 6.43 25.26 5.54
C ALA A 415 4.91 25.08 5.34
N ASP A 416 4.48 25.39 4.12
CA ASP A 416 3.16 25.06 3.63
C ASP A 416 3.24 24.63 2.15
N PRO A 417 3.11 23.32 1.84
CA PRO A 417 3.20 22.85 0.47
C PRO A 417 2.02 23.30 -0.40
N ALA A 418 0.91 23.76 0.18
CA ALA A 418 -0.24 24.31 -0.54
C ALA A 418 -0.12 25.83 -0.78
N SER A 419 0.90 26.48 -0.21
CA SER A 419 1.16 27.91 -0.41
C SER A 419 2.02 28.14 -1.65
N SER A 420 1.73 29.20 -2.40
CA SER A 420 2.55 29.63 -3.55
C SER A 420 3.96 30.07 -3.15
N THR A 421 4.15 30.50 -1.90
CA THR A 421 5.49 30.82 -1.38
C THR A 421 6.24 29.57 -0.92
N GLY A 422 5.52 28.49 -0.61
CA GLY A 422 6.02 27.29 0.08
C GLY A 422 6.17 27.47 1.59
N LYS A 423 5.82 28.64 2.13
CA LYS A 423 5.97 28.99 3.55
C LYS A 423 4.63 29.34 4.18
N THR A 424 4.53 29.15 5.49
CA THR A 424 3.49 29.75 6.33
C THR A 424 3.67 31.27 6.42
N PRO A 425 2.63 32.04 6.77
CA PRO A 425 2.80 33.45 7.15
C PRO A 425 3.76 33.57 8.34
N ASN A 426 4.67 34.56 8.30
CA ASN A 426 5.67 34.79 9.35
C ASN A 426 6.62 33.61 9.65
N ALA A 427 6.77 32.66 8.72
CA ALA A 427 7.49 31.40 8.89
C ALA A 427 8.83 31.51 9.65
N ASP A 428 9.73 32.41 9.22
CA ASP A 428 11.08 32.51 9.80
C ASP A 428 11.02 32.94 11.29
N GLY A 429 10.17 33.91 11.64
CA GLY A 429 10.00 34.36 13.02
C GLY A 429 9.28 33.34 13.91
N ASP A 430 8.27 32.66 13.37
CA ASP A 430 7.52 31.63 14.10
C ASP A 430 8.38 30.41 14.39
N LEU A 431 9.24 30.02 13.45
CA LEU A 431 10.20 28.94 13.66
C LEU A 431 11.24 29.32 14.72
N GLU A 432 11.82 30.52 14.66
CA GLU A 432 12.80 30.98 15.65
C GLU A 432 12.20 30.96 17.07
N ALA A 433 10.99 31.53 17.22
CA ALA A 433 10.28 31.51 18.49
C ALA A 433 9.94 30.08 18.95
N SER A 434 9.57 29.20 18.02
CA SER A 434 9.27 27.79 18.30
C SER A 434 10.51 27.02 18.77
N MET A 435 11.66 27.19 18.11
CA MET A 435 12.91 26.52 18.49
C MET A 435 13.41 27.00 19.84
N LYS A 436 13.30 28.30 20.13
CA LYS A 436 13.61 28.81 21.47
C LYS A 436 12.75 28.15 22.54
N ARG A 437 11.43 28.05 22.32
CA ARG A 437 10.53 27.37 23.27
C ARG A 437 10.88 25.89 23.43
N LEU A 438 11.25 25.21 22.35
CA LEU A 438 11.65 23.80 22.38
C LEU A 438 12.83 23.60 23.34
N VAL A 439 13.90 24.39 23.15
CA VAL A 439 15.10 24.33 24.01
C VAL A 439 14.79 24.71 25.46
N ASP A 440 13.92 25.70 25.69
CA ASP A 440 13.59 26.15 27.05
C ASP A 440 12.69 25.17 27.82
N THR A 441 11.91 24.32 27.14
CA THR A 441 10.79 23.58 27.77
C THR A 441 10.89 22.07 27.72
N VAL A 442 11.55 21.49 26.70
CA VAL A 442 11.67 20.04 26.55
C VAL A 442 12.72 19.50 27.52
N ASP A 443 12.36 18.48 28.31
CA ASP A 443 13.36 17.71 29.06
C ASP A 443 14.01 16.71 28.11
N VAL A 444 15.29 16.93 27.80
CA VAL A 444 16.07 16.09 26.89
C VAL A 444 16.07 14.61 27.29
N LYS A 445 15.89 14.26 28.57
CA LYS A 445 15.81 12.87 29.04
C LYS A 445 14.57 12.13 28.53
N LYS A 446 13.55 12.87 28.11
CA LYS A 446 12.32 12.35 27.50
C LYS A 446 12.41 12.25 25.98
N VAL A 447 13.46 12.78 25.35
CA VAL A 447 13.72 12.56 23.93
C VAL A 447 14.39 11.20 23.79
N PHE A 448 13.75 10.26 23.10
CA PHE A 448 14.24 8.89 23.00
C PHE A 448 15.09 8.67 21.75
N TYR A 449 14.77 9.38 20.66
CA TYR A 449 15.60 9.52 19.47
C TYR A 449 15.09 10.70 18.63
N VAL A 450 15.86 11.04 17.59
CA VAL A 450 15.55 12.17 16.71
C VAL A 450 15.55 11.67 15.27
N GLN A 451 14.62 12.17 14.46
CA GLN A 451 14.58 11.97 13.01
C GLN A 451 15.00 13.27 12.32
N VAL A 452 15.92 13.15 11.35
CA VAL A 452 16.52 14.31 10.70
C VAL A 452 16.46 14.16 9.19
N VAL A 453 15.49 14.86 8.60
CA VAL A 453 15.25 14.91 7.16
C VAL A 453 14.74 16.28 6.72
N ASP A 454 14.96 16.57 5.43
CA ASP A 454 14.52 17.75 4.70
C ASP A 454 13.34 17.37 3.79
N ALA A 455 12.88 18.29 2.95
CA ALA A 455 11.94 17.98 1.88
C ALA A 455 12.04 18.95 0.70
N GLU A 456 11.60 18.48 -0.45
CA GLU A 456 11.58 19.20 -1.72
C GLU A 456 10.57 20.36 -1.69
N ARG A 457 10.95 21.53 -2.22
CA ARG A 457 10.01 22.63 -2.46
C ARG A 457 9.09 22.29 -3.63
N MET A 458 7.78 22.29 -3.37
CA MET A 458 6.80 22.07 -4.43
C MET A 458 6.90 23.18 -5.49
N GLN A 459 6.98 22.78 -6.76
CA GLN A 459 7.11 23.71 -7.89
C GLN A 459 5.82 24.52 -8.11
N SER A 460 4.68 23.93 -7.78
CA SER A 460 3.38 24.58 -7.72
C SER A 460 2.67 24.18 -6.43
N PRO A 461 1.70 24.98 -5.95
CA PRO A 461 0.89 24.63 -4.79
C PRO A 461 0.33 23.21 -4.85
N LEU A 462 0.51 22.45 -3.77
CA LEU A 462 -0.03 21.11 -3.60
C LEU A 462 -1.52 21.20 -3.24
N VAL A 463 -2.33 21.56 -4.23
CA VAL A 463 -3.79 21.67 -4.21
C VAL A 463 -4.40 20.84 -5.34
N GLU A 464 -5.73 20.86 -5.49
CA GLU A 464 -6.42 20.13 -6.57
C GLU A 464 -5.76 20.39 -7.94
N GLY A 465 -5.45 19.31 -8.67
CA GLY A 465 -4.72 19.35 -9.93
C GLY A 465 -3.20 19.14 -9.82
N HIS A 466 -2.60 19.21 -8.62
CA HIS A 466 -1.20 18.86 -8.40
C HIS A 466 -0.98 17.33 -8.50
N PRO A 467 0.14 16.82 -9.06
CA PRO A 467 0.38 15.37 -9.19
C PRO A 467 0.36 14.57 -7.89
N PHE A 468 0.69 15.22 -6.77
CA PHE A 468 0.68 14.63 -5.42
C PHE A 468 -0.61 14.92 -4.64
N TYR A 469 -1.58 15.62 -5.24
CA TYR A 469 -2.85 15.90 -4.57
C TYR A 469 -3.65 14.61 -4.37
N ALA A 470 -4.18 14.45 -3.17
CA ALA A 470 -5.14 13.41 -2.83
C ALA A 470 -6.22 14.04 -1.96
N GLU A 471 -7.47 14.01 -2.43
CA GLU A 471 -8.62 14.66 -1.78
C GLU A 471 -8.80 14.27 -0.31
N GLU A 472 -8.54 13.00 0.00
CA GLU A 472 -8.68 12.43 1.34
C GLU A 472 -7.43 12.63 2.23
N GLN A 473 -6.40 13.34 1.77
CA GLN A 473 -5.14 13.52 2.51
C GLN A 473 -4.77 14.99 2.66
N PRO A 474 -4.35 15.44 3.86
CA PRO A 474 -3.76 16.76 4.02
C PRO A 474 -2.53 16.93 3.11
N ALA A 475 -2.35 18.12 2.53
CA ALA A 475 -1.24 18.41 1.63
C ALA A 475 0.14 18.08 2.23
N ARG A 476 0.33 18.31 3.54
CA ARG A 476 1.56 17.94 4.27
C ARG A 476 1.81 16.43 4.31
N MET A 477 0.76 15.61 4.41
CA MET A 477 0.88 14.15 4.36
C MET A 477 1.29 13.69 2.96
N SER A 478 0.63 14.20 1.91
CA SER A 478 1.00 13.91 0.53
C SER A 478 2.44 14.33 0.24
N TRP A 479 2.84 15.51 0.72
CA TRP A 479 4.20 16.01 0.59
C TRP A 479 5.21 15.10 1.31
N SER A 480 4.94 14.77 2.57
CA SER A 480 5.77 13.86 3.36
C SER A 480 6.00 12.51 2.69
N ARG A 481 4.97 11.93 2.06
CA ARG A 481 5.07 10.59 1.44
C ARG A 481 5.83 10.57 0.11
N ASN A 482 5.90 11.70 -0.58
CA ASN A 482 6.39 11.74 -1.96
C ASN A 482 7.72 12.48 -2.12
N ALA A 483 8.09 13.32 -1.15
CA ALA A 483 9.04 14.38 -1.40
C ALA A 483 9.92 14.76 -0.18
N ARG A 484 10.09 13.89 0.81
CA ARG A 484 11.18 14.07 1.78
C ARG A 484 12.54 13.89 1.08
N LEU A 485 13.54 14.56 1.61
CA LEU A 485 14.94 14.54 1.18
C LEU A 485 15.87 14.35 2.38
N PHE A 486 17.11 13.95 2.15
CA PHE A 486 18.12 14.07 3.19
C PHE A 486 18.53 15.54 3.35
N LEU A 487 19.12 15.89 4.49
CA LEU A 487 19.67 17.24 4.67
C LEU A 487 20.71 17.55 3.58
N TYR A 488 20.81 18.84 3.25
CA TYR A 488 21.80 19.38 2.32
C TYR A 488 21.63 18.98 0.84
N GLU A 489 20.46 18.51 0.45
CA GLU A 489 20.14 18.17 -0.93
C GLU A 489 19.45 19.34 -1.66
N GLN A 490 20.01 20.56 -1.58
CA GLN A 490 19.46 21.74 -2.27
C GLN A 490 19.46 21.58 -3.80
N ASP A 491 20.40 20.81 -4.35
CA ASP A 491 20.44 20.42 -5.76
C ASP A 491 19.23 19.56 -6.18
N ARG A 492 18.56 18.92 -5.21
CA ARG A 492 17.32 18.15 -5.38
C ARG A 492 16.08 18.92 -4.92
N GLY A 493 16.21 20.21 -4.61
CA GLY A 493 15.12 21.07 -4.19
C GLY A 493 14.86 21.10 -2.68
N GLY A 494 15.74 20.54 -1.86
CA GLY A 494 15.68 20.67 -0.40
C GLY A 494 15.62 22.13 0.04
N TYR A 495 14.68 22.48 0.92
CA TYR A 495 14.45 23.88 1.30
C TYR A 495 13.97 24.09 2.74
N LEU A 496 13.66 23.02 3.48
CA LEU A 496 13.25 23.19 4.87
C LEU A 496 14.43 23.74 5.69
N PRO A 497 14.16 24.55 6.72
CA PRO A 497 15.16 24.92 7.72
C PRO A 497 15.47 23.77 8.68
N ALA A 498 15.56 22.54 8.17
CA ALA A 498 15.72 21.31 8.95
C ALA A 498 17.05 21.29 9.72
N VAL A 499 18.12 21.92 9.18
CA VAL A 499 19.40 22.09 9.89
C VAL A 499 19.26 23.00 11.12
N GLN A 500 18.42 24.05 11.05
CA GLN A 500 18.14 24.92 12.19
C GLN A 500 17.40 24.15 13.29
N VAL A 501 16.41 23.33 12.91
CA VAL A 501 15.70 22.46 13.86
C VAL A 501 16.65 21.42 14.46
N ALA A 502 17.48 20.77 13.63
CA ALA A 502 18.48 19.82 14.11
C ALA A 502 19.49 20.46 15.08
N ARG A 503 19.92 21.71 14.84
CA ARG A 503 20.77 22.47 15.76
C ARG A 503 20.09 22.69 17.11
N ALA A 504 18.83 23.12 17.10
CA ALA A 504 18.06 23.33 18.33
C ALA A 504 17.97 22.04 19.16
N ILE A 505 17.78 20.89 18.52
CA ILE A 505 17.63 19.60 19.22
C ILE A 505 18.98 19.00 19.65
N LEU A 506 19.92 18.87 18.72
CA LEU A 506 21.17 18.12 18.95
C LEU A 506 22.20 18.95 19.72
N LYS A 507 22.20 20.28 19.54
CA LYS A 507 23.22 21.16 20.14
C LYS A 507 22.67 21.98 21.29
N ASP A 508 21.59 22.71 21.07
CA ASP A 508 21.13 23.72 22.04
C ASP A 508 20.34 23.06 23.19
N LEU A 509 19.48 22.09 22.87
CA LEU A 509 18.84 21.21 23.85
C LEU A 509 19.80 20.14 24.40
N GLY A 510 20.87 19.83 23.65
CA GLY A 510 21.92 18.90 24.08
C GLY A 510 21.51 17.42 24.00
N PHE A 511 20.71 17.04 23.01
CA PHE A 511 20.35 15.64 22.82
C PHE A 511 21.54 14.78 22.37
N GLU A 512 21.86 13.75 23.17
CA GLU A 512 22.80 12.69 22.84
C GLU A 512 22.04 11.36 22.71
N GLY A 513 22.08 10.74 21.54
CA GLY A 513 21.41 9.47 21.32
C GLY A 513 21.30 9.11 19.83
N TRP A 514 20.32 8.26 19.51
CA TRP A 514 20.11 7.80 18.14
C TRP A 514 19.54 8.92 17.26
N VAL A 515 20.13 9.07 16.07
CA VAL A 515 19.63 9.93 15.00
C VAL A 515 19.27 9.06 13.81
N SER A 516 18.01 9.11 13.39
CA SER A 516 17.46 8.40 12.24
C SER A 516 17.32 9.34 11.04
N MET A 517 17.57 8.81 9.85
CA MET A 517 17.43 9.53 8.57
C MET A 517 16.17 9.06 7.86
N GLU A 518 15.01 9.18 8.52
CA GLU A 518 13.74 8.63 8.04
C GLU A 518 13.23 9.35 6.79
N LEU A 519 13.46 8.72 5.64
CA LEU A 519 13.04 9.24 4.36
C LEU A 519 11.75 8.57 3.89
N PHE A 520 10.77 9.37 3.46
CA PHE A 520 9.64 8.92 2.65
C PHE A 520 9.64 9.69 1.34
N SER A 521 10.03 9.03 0.27
CA SER A 521 10.15 9.67 -1.03
C SER A 521 9.72 8.73 -2.14
N ARG A 522 9.17 9.30 -3.21
CA ARG A 522 8.85 8.55 -4.43
C ARG A 522 10.06 7.80 -4.98
N SER A 523 11.28 8.29 -4.73
CA SER A 523 12.53 7.63 -5.15
C SER A 523 12.77 6.27 -4.49
N MET A 524 12.09 5.97 -3.38
CA MET A 524 12.16 4.65 -2.74
C MET A 524 11.33 3.60 -3.45
N SER A 525 10.38 4.01 -4.30
CA SER A 525 9.60 3.11 -5.16
C SER A 525 10.26 2.89 -6.52
N ASP A 526 11.44 3.45 -6.76
CA ASP A 526 12.21 3.20 -7.97
C ASP A 526 12.75 1.75 -7.91
N PRO A 527 12.48 0.90 -8.92
CA PRO A 527 12.89 -0.50 -8.91
C PRO A 527 14.39 -0.71 -9.15
N ASP A 528 15.16 0.36 -9.42
CA ASP A 528 16.60 0.25 -9.61
C ASP A 528 17.27 -0.36 -8.36
N PRO A 529 18.01 -1.48 -8.49
CA PRO A 529 18.60 -2.17 -7.35
C PRO A 529 19.66 -1.34 -6.61
N SER A 530 20.16 -0.25 -7.21
CA SER A 530 21.07 0.70 -6.55
C SER A 530 20.36 1.66 -5.60
N VAL A 531 19.02 1.71 -5.59
CA VAL A 531 18.24 2.64 -4.77
C VAL A 531 18.58 2.54 -3.29
N PRO A 532 18.61 1.35 -2.64
CA PRO A 532 19.00 1.23 -1.23
C PRO A 532 20.42 1.75 -0.96
N GLU A 533 21.39 1.37 -1.81
CA GLU A 533 22.78 1.81 -1.66
C GLU A 533 22.91 3.33 -1.83
N SER A 534 22.30 3.89 -2.87
CA SER A 534 22.29 5.32 -3.16
C SER A 534 21.69 6.12 -2.00
N HIS A 535 20.56 5.67 -1.44
CA HIS A 535 19.93 6.32 -0.30
C HIS A 535 20.78 6.21 0.96
N ALA A 536 21.39 5.06 1.23
CA ALA A 536 22.31 4.90 2.35
C ALA A 536 23.53 5.85 2.22
N GLN A 537 24.13 5.95 1.03
CA GLN A 537 25.24 6.86 0.77
C GLN A 537 24.84 8.33 0.97
N ARG A 538 23.66 8.73 0.49
CA ARG A 538 23.10 10.08 0.66
C ARG A 538 22.85 10.41 2.14
N GLY A 539 22.25 9.48 2.89
CA GLY A 539 22.05 9.61 4.33
C GLY A 539 23.36 9.73 5.11
N ILE A 540 24.38 8.93 4.76
CA ILE A 540 25.73 9.02 5.34
C ILE A 540 26.36 10.39 5.06
N ALA A 541 26.26 10.87 3.82
CA ALA A 541 26.80 12.17 3.44
C ALA A 541 26.11 13.32 4.21
N ALA A 542 24.78 13.28 4.31
CA ALA A 542 24.00 14.24 5.07
C ALA A 542 24.40 14.27 6.55
N TRP A 543 24.54 13.09 7.18
CA TRP A 543 24.97 12.99 8.58
C TRP A 543 26.38 13.53 8.82
N ARG A 544 27.35 13.18 7.96
CA ARG A 544 28.72 13.68 8.06
C ARG A 544 28.75 15.21 8.03
N LYS A 545 28.05 15.80 7.08
CA LYS A 545 27.98 17.25 6.93
C LYS A 545 27.29 17.93 8.12
N LEU A 546 26.21 17.33 8.65
CA LEU A 546 25.53 17.85 9.84
C LEU A 546 26.45 17.84 11.06
N ARG A 547 27.18 16.74 11.28
CA ARG A 547 28.14 16.64 12.38
C ARG A 547 29.25 17.68 12.29
N GLU A 548 29.79 17.90 11.09
CA GLU A 548 30.79 18.92 10.83
C GLU A 548 30.25 20.33 11.14
N GLU A 549 29.05 20.66 10.66
CA GLU A 549 28.45 21.99 10.83
C GLU A 549 28.03 22.29 12.27
N LEU A 550 27.56 21.27 12.99
CA LEU A 550 27.08 21.42 14.36
C LEU A 550 28.18 21.19 15.41
N HIS A 551 29.32 20.63 15.00
CA HIS A 551 30.43 20.18 15.86
C HIS A 551 30.00 19.10 16.86
N LEU A 552 29.39 18.02 16.35
CA LEU A 552 28.85 16.88 17.12
C LEU A 552 29.80 15.68 17.24
#